data_AF-A0A7D5FZF5-F1
#
_entry.id   AF-A0A7D5FZF5-F1
#
_cell.length_a   1.000
_cell.length_b   1.000
_cell.length_c   1.000
_cell.angle_alpha   90.00
_cell.angle_beta   90.00
_cell.angle_gamma   90.00
#
_symmetry.space_group_name_H-M   'P 1'
#
loop_
_entity.id
_entity.type
_entity.pdbx_description
1 polymer ?
#
loop_
_entity_poly.entity_id
_entity_poly.type
_entity_poly.pdbx_seq_one_letter_code
_entity_poly.pdbx_strand_id
1 'polypeptide(L)'
;NAAAEASRINSDMNAYMSTVSDSFVERICSQAPENTNCAASVGSYMSRCAELDCLTIDSLKYPLEATYQPLTLPDPYQLHAAFVAFKDSDANPAKTVVDRFWMRFRSGKNHSYYHDFVFNLLEKNVSSDPDATDIENFVSKYLYMTTVYYKTYTSIDRFGASFFDKLSFTTGLFGWGIKRA
;
A
#
# COMPACT_ATOMS: atom_id res chain seq x y z
N ASN A 1 1.77 -3.16 -18.92
CA ASN A 1 3.23 -3.25 -18.67
C ASN A 1 3.46 -2.75 -17.26
N ALA A 2 3.81 -3.62 -16.29
CA ALA A 2 3.78 -3.28 -14.86
C ALA A 2 4.71 -2.11 -14.49
N ALA A 3 5.92 -2.07 -15.07
CA ALA A 3 6.88 -0.99 -14.83
C ALA A 3 6.36 0.40 -15.29
N ALA A 4 5.64 0.45 -16.41
CA ALA A 4 5.04 1.68 -16.89
C ALA A 4 3.91 2.16 -15.97
N GLU A 5 3.14 1.23 -15.41
CA GLU A 5 2.07 1.53 -14.46
C GLU A 5 2.64 2.04 -13.12
N ALA A 6 3.66 1.38 -12.58
CA ALA A 6 4.38 1.85 -11.38
C ALA A 6 4.96 3.26 -11.56
N SER A 7 5.58 3.53 -12.72
CA SER A 7 6.13 4.85 -13.03
C SER A 7 5.06 5.93 -13.08
N ARG A 8 3.89 5.64 -13.67
CA ARG A 8 2.75 6.56 -13.71
C ARG A 8 2.24 6.85 -12.31
N ILE A 9 2.00 5.82 -11.51
CA ILE A 9 1.52 5.95 -10.12
C ILE A 9 2.49 6.79 -9.29
N ASN A 10 3.79 6.52 -9.36
CA ASN A 10 4.81 7.32 -8.67
C ASN A 10 4.80 8.78 -9.10
N SER A 11 4.72 9.06 -10.40
CA SER A 11 4.69 10.43 -10.93
C SER A 11 3.47 11.20 -10.42
N ASP A 12 2.27 10.60 -10.50
CA ASP A 12 1.04 11.26 -10.07
C ASP A 12 1.01 11.49 -8.54
N MET A 13 1.51 10.53 -7.76
CA MET A 13 1.63 10.65 -6.31
C MET A 13 2.67 11.69 -5.90
N ASN A 14 3.81 11.77 -6.59
CA ASN A 14 4.84 12.78 -6.40
C ASN A 14 4.29 14.19 -6.71
N ALA A 15 3.57 14.35 -7.82
CA ALA A 15 2.94 15.60 -8.20
C ALA A 15 1.95 16.06 -7.11
N TYR A 16 1.11 15.17 -6.61
CA TYR A 16 0.23 15.46 -5.48
C TYR A 16 1.04 15.84 -4.23
N MET A 17 2.06 15.07 -3.85
CA MET A 17 2.88 15.32 -2.65
C MET A 17 3.52 16.72 -2.68
N SER A 18 3.98 17.15 -3.85
CA SER A 18 4.57 18.48 -4.07
C SER A 18 3.60 19.63 -3.80
N THR A 19 2.28 19.38 -3.90
CA THR A 19 1.25 20.40 -3.62
C THR A 19 0.88 20.54 -2.15
N VAL A 20 1.16 19.52 -1.33
CA VAL A 20 0.69 19.43 0.06
C VAL A 20 1.81 19.33 1.10
N SER A 21 3.08 19.33 0.64
CA SER A 21 4.28 19.02 1.43
C SER A 21 4.26 19.59 2.84
N ASP A 22 3.92 20.86 3.00
CA ASP A 22 4.10 21.58 4.26
C ASP A 22 3.06 21.18 5.32
N SER A 23 1.93 20.61 4.90
CA SER A 23 0.82 20.20 5.78
C SER A 23 0.61 18.68 5.83
N PHE A 24 1.34 17.92 5.01
CA PHE A 24 1.09 16.50 4.83
C PHE A 24 1.43 15.69 6.08
N VAL A 25 2.57 15.98 6.73
CA VAL A 25 2.96 15.33 7.99
C VAL A 25 1.90 15.55 9.06
N GLU A 26 1.46 16.80 9.24
CA GLU A 26 0.42 17.15 10.21
C GLU A 26 -0.89 16.41 9.92
N ARG A 27 -1.30 16.38 8.64
CA ARG A 27 -2.50 15.66 8.21
C ARG A 27 -2.46 14.18 8.59
N ILE A 28 -1.34 13.50 8.35
CA ILE A 28 -1.19 12.06 8.65
C ILE A 28 -1.05 11.82 10.16
N CYS A 29 -0.31 12.67 10.87
CA CYS A 29 0.04 12.46 12.28
C CYS A 29 -0.93 13.09 13.28
N SER A 30 -1.95 13.83 12.83
CA SER A 30 -2.91 14.52 13.70
C SER A 30 -3.63 13.62 14.72
N GLN A 31 -3.79 12.33 14.40
CA GLN A 31 -4.42 11.32 15.27
C GLN A 31 -3.41 10.31 15.84
N ALA A 32 -2.12 10.51 15.59
CA ALA A 32 -1.10 9.62 16.13
C ALA A 32 -0.95 9.85 17.65
N PRO A 33 -0.76 8.78 18.44
CA PRO A 33 -0.47 8.93 19.86
C PRO A 33 0.74 9.84 20.13
N GLU A 34 0.74 10.52 21.28
CA GLU A 34 1.90 11.28 21.75
C GLU A 34 3.13 10.36 21.92
N ASN A 35 4.33 10.86 21.63
CA ASN A 35 5.60 10.12 21.64
C ASN A 35 5.77 9.02 20.57
N THR A 36 5.00 9.08 19.47
CA THR A 36 5.22 8.21 18.32
C THR A 36 6.26 8.76 17.35
N ASN A 37 6.87 7.88 16.57
CA ASN A 37 7.79 8.23 15.48
C ASN A 37 7.07 8.66 14.19
N CYS A 38 5.78 9.04 14.25
CA CYS A 38 4.97 9.32 13.06
C CYS A 38 5.60 10.37 12.15
N ALA A 39 6.00 11.53 12.69
CA ALA A 39 6.56 12.62 11.89
C ALA A 39 7.85 12.21 11.17
N ALA A 40 8.74 11.50 11.86
CA ALA A 40 9.98 10.99 11.27
C ALA A 40 9.69 9.94 10.18
N SER A 41 8.76 9.02 10.43
CA SER A 41 8.42 7.97 9.49
C SER A 41 7.74 8.51 8.23
N VAL A 42 6.77 9.43 8.38
CA VAL A 42 6.11 10.10 7.25
C VAL A 42 7.11 10.98 6.49
N GLY A 43 7.99 11.70 7.19
CA GLY A 43 9.04 12.50 6.55
C GLY A 43 9.99 11.67 5.68
N SER A 44 10.41 10.50 6.16
CA SER A 44 11.21 9.54 5.38
C SER A 44 10.49 9.11 4.09
N TYR A 45 9.21 8.74 4.22
CA TYR A 45 8.39 8.39 3.07
C TYR A 45 8.22 9.55 2.07
N MET A 46 7.99 10.77 2.56
CA MET A 46 7.88 11.95 1.71
C MET A 46 9.16 12.24 0.94
N SER A 47 10.32 12.10 1.59
CA SER A 47 11.63 12.28 0.93
C SER A 47 11.81 11.30 -0.22
N ARG A 48 11.47 10.02 -0.03
CA ARG A 48 11.51 9.03 -1.12
C ARG A 48 10.51 9.34 -2.22
N CYS A 49 9.29 9.72 -1.86
CA CYS A 49 8.27 10.05 -2.85
C CYS A 49 8.66 11.29 -3.68
N ALA A 50 9.39 12.26 -3.09
CA ALA A 50 9.97 13.39 -3.83
C ALA A 50 10.97 12.95 -4.91
N GLU A 51 11.63 11.81 -4.73
CA GLU A 51 12.55 11.16 -5.68
C GLU A 51 11.84 10.16 -6.61
N LEU A 52 10.52 10.31 -6.82
CA LEU A 52 9.68 9.41 -7.61
C LEU A 52 9.60 7.98 -7.05
N ASP A 53 9.83 7.81 -5.75
CA ASP A 53 9.65 6.55 -5.04
C ASP A 53 8.54 6.61 -3.98
N CYS A 54 7.30 6.67 -4.43
CA CYS A 54 6.11 6.71 -3.58
C CYS A 54 5.55 5.32 -3.25
N LEU A 55 6.12 4.26 -3.81
CA LEU A 55 5.66 2.87 -3.63
C LEU A 55 6.52 2.07 -2.65
N THR A 56 7.64 2.61 -2.16
CA THR A 56 8.46 1.96 -1.12
C THR A 56 7.96 2.33 0.27
N ILE A 57 7.73 1.30 1.08
CA ILE A 57 7.31 1.37 2.48
C ILE A 57 8.37 0.68 3.33
N ASP A 58 8.88 1.38 4.33
CA ASP A 58 9.82 0.78 5.28
C ASP A 58 9.12 -0.37 6.01
N SER A 59 9.86 -1.46 6.22
CA SER A 59 9.36 -2.63 6.91
C SER A 59 9.86 -2.66 8.35
N LEU A 60 8.95 -2.97 9.27
CA LEU A 60 9.23 -3.10 10.70
C LEU A 60 9.24 -4.59 11.08
N LYS A 61 10.24 -4.99 11.87
CA LYS A 61 10.34 -6.34 12.41
C LYS A 61 9.71 -6.41 13.81
N TYR A 62 8.90 -7.44 14.04
CA TYR A 62 8.15 -7.65 15.28
C TYR A 62 8.49 -9.00 15.93
N PRO A 63 8.40 -9.08 17.28
CA PRO A 63 8.09 -7.99 18.21
C PRO A 63 9.25 -6.97 18.32
N LEU A 64 8.91 -5.70 18.49
CA LEU A 64 9.91 -4.63 18.56
C LEU A 64 10.91 -4.89 19.70
N GLU A 65 12.18 -4.55 19.47
CA GLU A 65 13.28 -4.64 20.45
C GLU A 65 13.63 -6.05 20.96
N ALA A 66 13.02 -7.11 20.42
CA ALA A 66 13.40 -8.49 20.73
C ALA A 66 14.59 -8.95 19.87
N THR A 67 15.42 -9.86 20.41
CA THR A 67 16.53 -10.49 19.67
C THR A 67 16.05 -11.29 18.46
N TYR A 68 14.86 -11.90 18.57
CA TYR A 68 14.26 -12.71 17.51
C TYR A 68 12.93 -12.08 17.09
N GLN A 69 12.86 -11.68 15.81
CA GLN A 69 11.76 -10.89 15.24
C GLN A 69 11.31 -11.51 13.90
N PRO A 70 10.53 -12.59 13.93
CA PRO A 70 10.21 -13.37 12.73
C PRO A 70 9.19 -12.70 11.81
N LEU A 71 8.56 -11.62 12.26
CA LEU A 71 7.44 -10.98 11.57
C LEU A 71 7.86 -9.66 10.94
N THR A 72 7.68 -9.54 9.64
CA THR A 72 7.92 -8.30 8.90
C THR A 72 6.59 -7.68 8.45
N LEU A 73 6.32 -6.45 8.88
CA LEU A 73 5.09 -5.72 8.56
C LEU A 73 5.43 -4.33 8.00
N PRO A 74 4.56 -3.72 7.18
CA PRO A 74 4.77 -2.34 6.73
C PRO A 74 4.77 -1.36 7.91
N ASP A 75 5.59 -0.32 7.84
CA ASP A 75 5.46 0.84 8.72
C ASP A 75 4.04 1.41 8.59
N PRO A 76 3.28 1.50 9.70
CA PRO A 76 1.87 1.85 9.64
C PRO A 76 1.62 3.30 9.19
N TYR A 77 2.54 4.22 9.50
CA TYR A 77 2.41 5.64 9.15
C TYR A 77 2.74 5.87 7.68
N GLN A 78 3.78 5.23 7.16
CA GLN A 78 4.12 5.29 5.74
C GLN A 78 3.06 4.60 4.89
N LEU A 79 2.55 3.46 5.33
CA LEU A 79 1.45 2.79 4.66
C LEU A 79 0.22 3.72 4.62
N HIS A 80 -0.11 4.39 5.73
CA HIS A 80 -1.21 5.35 5.71
C HIS A 80 -0.95 6.52 4.77
N ALA A 81 0.25 7.09 4.80
CA ALA A 81 0.68 8.18 3.93
C ALA A 81 0.57 7.81 2.44
N ALA A 82 1.01 6.61 2.05
CA ALA A 82 0.91 6.13 0.67
C ALA A 82 -0.55 6.00 0.21
N PHE A 83 -1.43 5.47 1.05
CA PHE A 83 -2.86 5.39 0.72
C PHE A 83 -3.50 6.78 0.57
N VAL A 84 -3.15 7.74 1.44
CA VAL A 84 -3.66 9.12 1.32
C VAL A 84 -3.13 9.80 0.06
N ALA A 85 -1.83 9.66 -0.21
CA ALA A 85 -1.19 10.20 -1.41
C ALA A 85 -1.83 9.63 -2.68
N PHE A 86 -2.00 8.31 -2.76
CA PHE A 86 -2.66 7.67 -3.89
C PHE A 86 -4.10 8.17 -4.06
N LYS A 87 -4.89 8.14 -2.99
CA LYS A 87 -6.32 8.52 -3.01
C LYS A 87 -6.55 9.93 -3.60
N ASP A 88 -5.66 10.87 -3.29
CA ASP A 88 -5.80 12.27 -3.66
C ASP A 88 -4.94 12.66 -4.89
N SER A 89 -4.15 11.72 -5.43
CA SER A 89 -3.40 11.88 -6.68
C SER A 89 -4.23 11.56 -7.92
N ASP A 90 -3.73 11.99 -9.08
CA ASP A 90 -4.37 11.71 -10.38
C ASP A 90 -4.20 10.24 -10.82
N ALA A 91 -3.39 9.45 -10.10
CA ALA A 91 -3.32 8.01 -10.30
C ALA A 91 -4.60 7.29 -9.88
N ASN A 92 -5.38 7.88 -8.95
CA ASN A 92 -6.66 7.33 -8.52
C ASN A 92 -7.78 7.79 -9.46
N PRO A 93 -8.32 6.91 -10.32
CA PRO A 93 -9.39 7.29 -11.24
C PRO A 93 -10.70 7.62 -10.50
N ALA A 94 -10.81 7.36 -9.19
CA ALA A 94 -11.96 7.69 -8.33
C ALA A 94 -11.75 8.93 -7.45
N LYS A 95 -10.75 9.77 -7.74
CA LYS A 95 -10.41 10.95 -6.92
C LYS A 95 -11.63 11.85 -6.66
N THR A 96 -12.42 12.18 -7.69
CA THR A 96 -13.61 13.04 -7.53
C THR A 96 -14.93 12.26 -7.49
N VAL A 97 -15.99 12.90 -6.97
CA VAL A 97 -17.36 12.36 -6.97
C VAL A 97 -17.86 12.11 -8.40
N VAL A 98 -17.50 13.01 -9.32
CA VAL A 98 -17.88 12.91 -10.74
C VAL A 98 -17.20 11.70 -11.36
N ASP A 99 -15.91 11.48 -11.10
CA ASP A 99 -15.20 10.32 -11.63
C ASP A 99 -15.77 9.01 -11.08
N ARG A 100 -16.05 8.96 -9.77
CA ARG A 100 -16.73 7.81 -9.14
C ARG A 100 -18.08 7.51 -9.79
N PHE A 101 -18.86 8.54 -10.12
CA PHE A 101 -20.14 8.37 -10.80
C PHE A 101 -19.94 7.78 -12.20
N TRP A 102 -19.07 8.36 -13.02
CA TRP A 102 -18.82 7.89 -14.39
C TRP A 102 -18.27 6.47 -14.45
N MET A 103 -17.47 6.07 -13.47
CA MET A 103 -16.91 4.72 -13.45
C MET A 103 -17.92 3.62 -13.16
N ARG A 104 -19.06 3.93 -12.52
CA ARG A 104 -20.18 2.98 -12.36
C ARG A 104 -20.81 2.61 -13.70
N PHE A 105 -20.69 3.47 -14.71
CA PHE A 105 -21.20 3.24 -16.06
C PHE A 105 -20.15 2.64 -16.99
N ARG A 106 -18.86 2.79 -16.67
CA ARG A 106 -17.73 2.26 -17.46
C ARG A 106 -17.31 0.84 -17.08
N SER A 107 -17.83 0.26 -15.99
CA SER A 107 -17.28 -0.99 -15.44
C SER A 107 -17.69 -2.24 -16.25
N GLY A 108 -16.96 -2.49 -17.34
CA GLY A 108 -16.68 -3.85 -17.79
C GLY A 108 -15.65 -4.48 -16.86
N LYS A 109 -16.02 -5.57 -16.17
CA LYS A 109 -15.21 -6.36 -15.21
C LYS A 109 -14.61 -5.54 -14.04
N ASN A 110 -15.25 -5.66 -12.88
CA ASN A 110 -14.87 -5.17 -11.56
C ASN A 110 -13.35 -5.20 -11.24
N HIS A 111 -12.62 -4.13 -11.55
CA HIS A 111 -11.32 -3.84 -10.96
C HIS A 111 -11.49 -2.67 -9.98
N SER A 112 -11.14 -2.88 -8.71
CA SER A 112 -11.10 -1.80 -7.71
C SER A 112 -10.11 -0.73 -8.18
N TYR A 113 -10.42 0.55 -7.95
CA TYR A 113 -9.53 1.66 -8.30
C TYR A 113 -8.19 1.65 -7.54
N TYR A 114 -8.07 0.81 -6.51
CA TYR A 114 -6.84 0.56 -5.78
C TYR A 114 -6.04 -0.64 -6.31
N HIS A 115 -6.54 -1.40 -7.30
CA HIS A 115 -5.93 -2.66 -7.75
C HIS A 115 -4.47 -2.48 -8.17
N ASP A 116 -4.20 -1.58 -9.11
CA ASP A 116 -2.84 -1.38 -9.64
C ASP A 116 -1.92 -0.78 -8.57
N PHE A 117 -2.41 0.15 -7.75
CA PHE A 117 -1.65 0.68 -6.62
C PHE A 117 -1.25 -0.41 -5.62
N VAL A 118 -2.21 -1.22 -5.16
CA VAL A 118 -1.96 -2.29 -4.18
C VAL A 118 -1.05 -3.37 -4.76
N PHE A 119 -1.22 -3.72 -6.04
CA PHE A 119 -0.35 -4.68 -6.70
C PHE A 119 1.10 -4.21 -6.72
N ASN A 120 1.36 -3.00 -7.24
CA ASN A 120 2.71 -2.46 -7.33
C ASN A 120 3.33 -2.19 -5.94
N LEU A 121 2.51 -1.79 -4.95
CA LEU A 121 2.94 -1.64 -3.56
C LEU A 121 3.37 -2.99 -2.97
N LEU A 122 2.60 -4.06 -3.19
CA LEU A 122 2.94 -5.39 -2.69
C LEU A 122 4.15 -5.98 -3.42
N GLU A 123 4.20 -5.88 -4.74
CA GLU A 123 5.32 -6.34 -5.56
C GLU A 123 6.64 -5.72 -5.12
N LYS A 124 6.62 -4.43 -4.73
CA LYS A 124 7.84 -3.71 -4.32
C LYS A 124 8.30 -4.03 -2.90
N ASN A 125 7.38 -4.32 -1.97
CA ASN A 125 7.72 -4.40 -0.54
C ASN A 125 7.65 -5.81 0.06
N VAL A 126 6.93 -6.75 -0.55
CA VAL A 126 6.86 -8.13 -0.05
C VAL A 126 8.14 -8.87 -0.46
N SER A 127 9.02 -9.08 0.52
CA SER A 127 10.30 -9.79 0.33
C SER A 127 10.40 -11.04 1.21
N SER A 128 11.41 -11.87 0.94
CA SER A 128 11.80 -13.00 1.78
C SER A 128 13.05 -12.63 2.57
N ASP A 129 13.08 -13.00 3.84
CA ASP A 129 14.30 -12.97 4.65
C ASP A 129 15.09 -14.27 4.38
N PRO A 130 16.33 -14.19 3.86
CA PRO A 130 17.12 -15.37 3.52
C PRO A 130 17.53 -16.19 4.76
N ASP A 131 17.50 -15.59 5.95
CA ASP A 131 17.89 -16.23 7.20
C ASP A 131 16.68 -16.84 7.94
N ALA A 132 15.46 -16.61 7.44
CA ALA A 132 14.22 -17.16 8.01
C ALA A 132 13.83 -18.49 7.35
N THR A 133 13.16 -19.35 8.12
CA THR A 133 12.54 -20.58 7.62
C THR A 133 11.45 -20.29 6.58
N ASP A 134 11.13 -21.29 5.76
CA ASP A 134 10.04 -21.17 4.76
C ASP A 134 8.70 -20.82 5.40
N ILE A 135 8.42 -21.35 6.59
CA ILE A 135 7.18 -21.08 7.33
C ILE A 135 7.16 -19.63 7.82
N GLU A 136 8.25 -19.14 8.40
CA GLU A 136 8.34 -17.73 8.85
C GLU A 136 8.22 -16.76 7.68
N ASN A 137 8.88 -17.07 6.57
CA ASN A 137 8.78 -16.30 5.33
C ASN A 137 7.34 -16.29 4.79
N PHE A 138 6.67 -17.44 4.78
CA PHE A 138 5.27 -17.53 4.36
C PHE A 138 4.36 -16.69 5.27
N VAL A 139 4.51 -16.83 6.59
CA VAL A 139 3.70 -16.10 7.58
C VAL A 139 3.93 -14.59 7.45
N SER A 140 5.19 -14.15 7.33
CA SER A 140 5.52 -12.74 7.14
C SER A 140 4.89 -12.17 5.87
N LYS A 141 5.03 -12.84 4.73
CA LYS A 141 4.41 -12.40 3.46
C LYS A 141 2.88 -12.34 3.55
N TYR A 142 2.27 -13.37 4.14
CA TYR A 142 0.84 -13.44 4.31
C TYR A 142 0.31 -12.29 5.19
N LEU A 143 0.95 -12.02 6.32
CA LEU A 143 0.56 -10.94 7.23
C LEU A 143 0.82 -9.56 6.62
N TYR A 144 1.92 -9.38 5.88
CA TYR A 144 2.19 -8.15 5.14
C TYR A 144 1.07 -7.87 4.13
N MET A 145 0.74 -8.86 3.28
CA MET A 145 -0.33 -8.75 2.30
C MET A 145 -1.68 -8.49 2.95
N THR A 146 -2.01 -9.21 4.03
CA THR A 146 -3.26 -9.04 4.78
C THR A 146 -3.37 -7.62 5.35
N THR A 147 -2.28 -7.06 5.86
CA THR A 147 -2.23 -5.69 6.38
C THR A 147 -2.55 -4.66 5.29
N VAL A 148 -1.94 -4.77 4.11
CA VAL A 148 -2.22 -3.89 2.97
C VAL A 148 -3.66 -4.05 2.48
N TYR A 149 -4.18 -5.29 2.42
CA TYR A 149 -5.58 -5.52 2.04
C TYR A 149 -6.58 -4.96 3.04
N TYR A 150 -6.31 -5.09 4.34
CA TYR A 150 -7.14 -4.50 5.38
C TYR A 150 -7.14 -2.96 5.27
N LYS A 151 -5.98 -2.35 5.01
CA LYS A 151 -5.90 -0.91 4.77
C LYS A 151 -6.68 -0.50 3.52
N THR A 152 -6.62 -1.31 2.46
CA THR A 152 -7.39 -1.10 1.24
C THR A 152 -8.88 -1.14 1.50
N TYR A 153 -9.36 -2.14 2.24
CA TYR A 153 -10.77 -2.25 2.63
C TYR A 153 -11.28 -1.03 3.37
N THR A 154 -10.51 -0.56 4.35
CA THR A 154 -10.88 0.60 5.18
C THR A 154 -10.71 1.94 4.46
N SER A 155 -9.97 1.98 3.34
CA SER A 155 -9.76 3.18 2.52
C SER A 155 -10.75 3.31 1.35
N ILE A 156 -11.51 2.25 1.05
CA ILE A 156 -12.55 2.24 0.03
C ILE A 156 -13.89 2.60 0.70
N ASP A 157 -14.59 3.61 0.17
CA ASP A 157 -15.96 3.93 0.61
C ASP A 157 -16.89 2.70 0.51
N ARG A 158 -17.97 2.65 1.32
CA ARG A 158 -18.96 1.54 1.41
C ARG A 158 -19.43 0.94 0.07
N PHE A 159 -19.28 1.64 -1.05
CA PHE A 159 -19.66 1.20 -2.40
C PHE A 159 -18.60 0.38 -3.16
N GLY A 160 -17.33 0.34 -2.74
CA GLY A 160 -16.27 -0.45 -3.41
C GLY A 160 -15.93 -1.78 -2.72
N ALA A 161 -16.79 -2.23 -1.80
CA ALA A 161 -16.63 -3.48 -1.05
C ALA A 161 -16.65 -4.77 -1.92
N SER A 162 -16.97 -4.67 -3.22
CA SER A 162 -16.95 -5.80 -4.17
C SER A 162 -15.55 -6.31 -4.54
N PHE A 163 -14.48 -5.68 -4.03
CA PHE A 163 -13.10 -6.19 -4.13
C PHE A 163 -12.94 -7.59 -3.51
N PHE A 164 -13.69 -7.88 -2.45
CA PHE A 164 -13.52 -9.11 -1.66
C PHE A 164 -14.12 -10.35 -2.32
N ASP A 165 -14.98 -10.20 -3.32
CA ASP A 165 -15.55 -11.36 -4.02
C ASP A 165 -14.51 -12.09 -4.89
N LYS A 166 -13.33 -11.50 -5.14
CA LYS A 166 -12.28 -12.10 -5.98
C LYS A 166 -10.88 -11.82 -5.46
N LEU A 167 -10.47 -12.60 -4.46
CA LEU A 167 -9.06 -12.91 -4.13
C LEU A 167 -8.35 -13.59 -5.32
N SER A 168 -8.20 -12.86 -6.43
CA SER A 168 -7.47 -13.29 -7.63
C SER A 168 -5.99 -12.91 -7.60
N PHE A 169 -5.51 -12.35 -6.48
CA PHE A 169 -4.15 -11.84 -6.33
C PHE A 169 -3.13 -12.83 -5.76
N THR A 170 -3.57 -13.93 -5.15
CA THR A 170 -2.66 -14.89 -4.49
C THR A 170 -1.84 -15.72 -5.49
N THR A 171 -2.25 -15.79 -6.76
CA THR A 171 -1.56 -16.56 -7.80
C THR A 171 -0.31 -15.88 -8.35
N GLY A 172 -0.22 -14.54 -8.27
CA GLY A 172 0.94 -13.78 -8.76
C GLY A 172 2.07 -13.68 -7.74
N LEU A 173 1.73 -13.52 -6.45
CA LEU A 173 2.70 -13.27 -5.38
C LEU A 173 3.21 -14.54 -4.68
N PHE A 174 2.44 -15.65 -4.70
CA PHE A 174 2.86 -16.94 -4.13
C PHE A 174 3.25 -17.99 -5.17
N GLY A 175 3.34 -17.59 -6.45
CA GLY A 175 3.66 -18.49 -7.55
C GLY A 175 2.54 -19.46 -7.91
N TRP A 176 2.53 -19.90 -9.17
CA TRP A 176 1.62 -20.90 -9.70
C TRP A 176 2.04 -22.29 -9.21
N GLY A 177 1.86 -22.59 -7.91
CA GLY A 177 2.57 -23.72 -7.30
C GLY A 177 1.95 -24.42 -6.09
N ILE A 178 0.85 -23.93 -5.50
CA ILE A 178 0.19 -24.69 -4.43
C ILE A 178 -0.75 -25.73 -5.07
N LYS A 179 -0.16 -26.84 -5.55
CA LYS A 179 -0.94 -28.07 -5.78
C LYS A 179 -1.42 -28.56 -4.42
N ARG A 180 -2.74 -28.76 -4.31
CA ARG A 180 -3.40 -29.36 -3.14
C ARG A 180 -2.63 -30.61 -2.69
N ALA A 181 -2.26 -30.66 -1.42
CA ALA A 181 -2.02 -31.91 -0.72
C ALA A 181 -3.37 -32.56 -0.38
#